data_AF-A0A175XYR5-F1
#
_entry.id   AF-A0A175XYR5-F1
#
_cell.length_a   1.000
_cell.length_b   1.000
_cell.length_c   1.000
_cell.angle_alpha   90.00
_cell.angle_beta   90.00
_cell.angle_gamma   90.00
#
_symmetry.space_group_name_H-M   'P 1'
#
loop_
_entity.id
_entity.type
_entity.pdbx_description
1 polymer ?
#
loop_
_entity_poly.entity_id
_entity_poly.type
_entity_poly.pdbx_seq_one_letter_code
_entity_poly.pdbx_strand_id
1 'polypeptide(L)'
;MERDITHRCGHVERRHLAGYWAGDMERDAVRLERSKCTACAAEARRAASAAKADAARQQLADMQLPSLTGSPRQIAWADGLRLEKLAALRRSVPTALDQAAAITDARWWIDHRTASAAAIAATVDSGATAQAVSCER
;
A
#
# COMPACT_ATOMS: atom_id res chain seq x y z
N MET A 1 24.00 -17.69 15.98
CA MET A 1 23.91 -17.78 17.46
C MET A 1 22.67 -17.01 17.89
N GLU A 2 21.84 -17.54 18.79
CA GLU A 2 20.69 -16.80 19.33
C GLU A 2 21.13 -15.93 20.51
N ARG A 3 20.69 -14.67 20.52
CA ARG A 3 20.92 -13.72 21.61
C ARG A 3 19.68 -12.90 21.87
N ASP A 4 19.44 -12.60 23.14
CA ASP A 4 18.40 -11.66 23.55
C ASP A 4 18.99 -10.24 23.49
N ILE A 5 18.43 -9.40 22.60
CA ILE A 5 18.92 -8.04 22.35
C ILE A 5 17.96 -7.04 22.98
N THR A 6 18.48 -6.15 23.83
CA THR A 6 17.69 -5.04 24.38
C THR A 6 17.81 -3.83 23.47
N HIS A 7 16.70 -3.46 22.83
CA HIS A 7 16.66 -2.31 21.93
C HIS A 7 16.55 -0.99 22.71
N ARG A 8 16.85 0.13 22.06
CA ARG A 8 16.69 1.49 22.62
C ARG A 8 15.28 1.80 23.15
N CYS A 9 14.25 1.13 22.64
CA CYS A 9 12.87 1.27 23.12
C CYS A 9 12.57 0.50 24.42
N GLY A 10 13.53 -0.26 24.96
CA GLY A 10 13.38 -1.06 26.17
C GLY A 10 12.82 -2.47 25.94
N HIS A 11 12.41 -2.80 24.70
CA HIS A 11 11.97 -4.14 24.35
C HIS A 11 13.15 -5.10 24.16
N VAL A 12 12.98 -6.33 24.65
CA VAL A 12 13.92 -7.43 24.44
C VAL A 12 13.42 -8.29 23.28
N GLU A 13 14.29 -8.54 22.31
CA GLU A 13 13.99 -9.37 21.15
C GLU A 13 15.01 -10.50 21.02
N ARG A 14 14.52 -11.74 20.95
CA ARG A 14 15.37 -12.89 20.68
C ARG A 14 15.73 -12.92 19.20
N ARG A 15 17.00 -12.76 18.89
CA ARG A 15 17.49 -12.71 17.50
C ARG A 15 18.57 -13.75 17.25
N HIS A 16 18.40 -14.48 16.15
CA HIS A 16 19.50 -15.22 15.56
C HIS A 16 20.43 -14.27 14.83
N LEU A 17 21.64 -14.12 15.35
CA LEU A 17 22.73 -13.40 14.70
C LEU A 17 23.42 -14.37 13.74
N ALA A 18 23.52 -13.95 12.49
CA ALA A 18 24.17 -14.66 11.39
C ALA A 18 25.45 -13.93 10.97
N GLY A 19 26.52 -14.70 10.77
CA GLY A 19 27.87 -14.17 10.63
C GLY A 19 28.86 -15.33 10.61
N TYR A 20 29.92 -15.20 9.82
CA TYR A 20 30.96 -16.23 9.73
C TYR A 20 31.92 -16.13 10.91
N TRP A 21 32.18 -14.90 11.40
CA TRP A 21 33.03 -14.64 12.55
C TRP A 21 32.23 -14.10 13.75
N ALA A 22 32.72 -14.36 14.97
CA ALA A 22 32.13 -13.83 16.20
C ALA A 22 32.05 -12.29 16.21
N GLY A 23 33.03 -11.62 15.62
CA GLY A 23 33.03 -10.15 15.49
C GLY A 23 31.92 -9.61 14.59
N ASP A 24 31.45 -10.38 13.61
CA ASP A 24 30.31 -9.97 12.77
C ASP A 24 29.01 -9.99 13.57
N MET A 25 28.84 -11.02 14.39
CA MET A 25 27.70 -11.17 15.29
C MET A 25 27.66 -10.03 16.31
N GLU A 26 28.80 -9.67 16.89
CA GLU A 26 28.85 -8.59 17.89
C GLU A 26 28.49 -7.23 17.26
N ARG A 27 29.00 -6.94 16.05
CA ARG A 27 28.59 -5.73 15.32
C ARG A 27 27.10 -5.72 15.01
N ASP A 28 26.53 -6.89 14.67
CA ASP A 28 25.09 -7.00 14.42
C ASP A 28 24.26 -6.80 15.70
N ALA A 29 24.70 -7.35 16.83
CA ALA A 29 24.08 -7.12 18.14
C ALA A 29 24.06 -5.62 18.49
N VAL A 30 25.22 -4.95 18.42
CA VAL A 30 25.33 -3.51 18.71
C VAL A 30 24.48 -2.66 17.76
N ARG A 31 24.40 -3.05 16.48
CA ARG A 31 23.53 -2.39 15.49
C ARG A 31 22.06 -2.57 15.89
N LEU A 32 21.66 -3.76 16.32
CA LEU A 32 20.29 -4.06 16.71
C LEU A 32 19.90 -3.28 17.98
N GLU A 33 20.75 -3.23 19.00
CA GLU A 33 20.54 -2.44 20.23
C GLU A 33 20.21 -0.96 19.94
N ARG A 34 20.90 -0.38 18.95
CA ARG A 34 20.69 1.02 18.52
C ARG A 34 19.45 1.23 17.64
N SER A 35 18.91 0.16 17.06
CA SER A 35 17.78 0.20 16.12
C SER A 35 16.44 -0.04 16.83
N LYS A 36 15.34 0.28 16.13
CA LYS A 36 13.99 -0.02 16.64
C LYS A 36 13.78 -1.54 16.63
N CYS A 37 13.19 -2.10 17.70
CA CYS A 37 12.75 -3.50 17.69
C CYS A 37 11.69 -3.74 16.61
N THR A 38 11.50 -5.00 16.23
CA THR A 38 10.55 -5.37 15.18
C THR A 38 9.11 -4.94 15.50
N ALA A 39 8.70 -5.02 16.76
CA ALA A 39 7.38 -4.57 17.21
C ALA A 39 7.17 -3.07 16.98
N CYS A 40 8.08 -2.22 17.47
CA CYS A 40 8.00 -0.77 17.26
C CYS A 40 8.12 -0.39 15.79
N ALA A 41 8.93 -1.11 15.01
CA ALA A 41 9.02 -0.91 13.57
C ALA A 41 7.72 -1.28 12.86
N ALA A 42 7.05 -2.36 13.26
CA ALA A 42 5.76 -2.76 12.71
C ALA A 42 4.67 -1.74 13.07
N GLU A 43 4.62 -1.26 14.31
CA GLU A 43 3.69 -0.22 14.73
C GLU A 43 3.91 1.09 13.97
N ALA A 44 5.15 1.54 13.84
CA ALA A 44 5.47 2.74 13.06
C ALA A 44 5.05 2.58 11.58
N ARG A 45 5.22 1.40 10.98
CA ARG A 45 4.74 1.11 9.62
C ARG A 45 3.21 1.16 9.55
N ARG A 46 2.50 0.56 10.50
CA ARG A 46 1.02 0.61 10.56
C ARG A 46 0.52 2.05 10.69
N ALA A 47 1.12 2.84 11.58
CA ALA A 47 0.78 4.25 11.77
C ALA A 47 1.04 5.06 10.49
N ALA A 48 2.19 4.86 9.82
CA ALA A 48 2.49 5.51 8.56
C ALA A 48 1.52 5.12 7.44
N SER A 49 1.15 3.84 7.33
CA SER A 49 0.15 3.35 6.38
C SER A 49 -1.24 3.94 6.65
N ALA A 50 -1.66 4.02 7.92
CA ALA A 50 -2.93 4.64 8.30
C ALA A 50 -2.94 6.14 7.95
N ALA A 51 -1.89 6.89 8.31
CA ALA A 51 -1.76 8.29 7.96
C ALA A 51 -1.77 8.53 6.44
N LYS A 52 -1.13 7.66 5.65
CA LYS A 52 -1.17 7.72 4.17
C LYS A 52 -2.58 7.47 3.64
N ALA A 53 -3.30 6.50 4.20
CA ALA A 53 -4.68 6.21 3.82
C ALA A 53 -5.62 7.38 4.16
N ASP A 54 -5.48 7.98 5.34
CA ASP A 54 -6.27 9.13 5.75
C ASP A 54 -5.98 10.36 4.88
N ALA A 55 -4.71 10.62 4.57
CA ALA A 55 -4.34 11.68 3.63
C ALA A 55 -4.93 11.45 2.23
N ALA A 56 -4.94 10.20 1.73
CA ALA A 56 -5.56 9.87 0.45
C ALA A 56 -7.09 10.08 0.48
N ARG A 57 -7.77 9.71 1.57
CA ARG A 57 -9.20 9.99 1.76
C ARG A 57 -9.49 11.49 1.78
N GLN A 58 -8.68 12.27 2.50
CA GLN A 58 -8.81 13.73 2.52
C GLN A 58 -8.61 14.34 1.13
N GLN A 59 -7.64 13.85 0.37
CA GLN A 59 -7.37 14.27 -1.01
C GLN A 59 -8.48 13.93 -1.99
N LEU A 60 -9.41 13.03 -1.64
CA LEU A 60 -10.51 12.58 -2.48
C LEU A 60 -11.87 12.89 -1.83
N ALA A 61 -11.92 13.70 -0.76
CA ALA A 61 -13.12 13.95 0.01
C ALA A 61 -14.19 14.73 -0.78
N ASP A 62 -13.76 15.48 -1.79
CA ASP A 62 -14.60 16.18 -2.78
C ASP A 62 -15.18 15.24 -3.84
N MET A 63 -14.64 14.02 -3.99
CA MET A 63 -15.12 13.05 -4.96
C MET A 63 -16.12 12.07 -4.35
N GLN A 64 -17.26 11.92 -5.01
CA GLN A 64 -18.22 10.86 -4.67
C GLN A 64 -17.82 9.55 -5.36
N LEU A 65 -17.13 8.69 -4.62
CA LEU A 65 -16.70 7.39 -5.14
C LEU A 65 -17.83 6.35 -5.02
N PRO A 66 -18.29 5.75 -6.13
CA PRO A 66 -19.30 4.70 -6.07
C PRO A 66 -18.78 3.46 -5.32
N SER A 67 -19.68 2.72 -4.68
CA SER A 67 -19.34 1.49 -3.96
C SER A 67 -18.76 0.42 -4.90
N LEU A 68 -17.79 -0.35 -4.39
CA LEU A 68 -17.17 -1.42 -5.17
C LEU A 68 -18.06 -2.67 -5.22
N THR A 69 -18.04 -3.37 -6.35
CA THR A 69 -18.70 -4.66 -6.57
C THR A 69 -17.69 -5.79 -6.46
N GLY A 70 -18.07 -6.90 -5.83
CA GLY A 70 -17.22 -8.09 -5.65
C GLY A 70 -17.44 -8.80 -4.31
N SER A 71 -16.56 -9.75 -3.98
CA SER A 71 -16.57 -10.40 -2.67
C SER A 71 -16.23 -9.39 -1.56
N PRO A 72 -16.79 -9.51 -0.33
CA PRO A 72 -16.44 -8.64 0.79
C PRO A 72 -14.93 -8.54 1.05
N ARG A 73 -14.20 -9.64 0.88
CA ARG A 73 -12.74 -9.67 1.02
C ARG A 73 -12.03 -8.90 -0.11
N GLN A 74 -12.55 -8.98 -1.33
CA GLN A 74 -12.01 -8.22 -2.46
C GLN A 74 -12.29 -6.74 -2.31
N ILE A 75 -13.51 -6.37 -1.90
CA ILE A 75 -13.91 -4.98 -1.66
C ILE A 75 -13.02 -4.34 -0.62
N ALA A 76 -12.82 -4.98 0.54
CA ALA A 76 -11.98 -4.43 1.61
C ALA A 76 -10.53 -4.20 1.18
N TRP A 77 -9.99 -5.07 0.32
CA TRP A 77 -8.64 -4.90 -0.21
C TRP A 77 -8.57 -3.83 -1.32
N ALA A 78 -9.53 -3.88 -2.25
CA ALA A 78 -9.61 -2.98 -3.39
C ALA A 78 -9.87 -1.53 -2.97
N ASP A 79 -10.60 -1.29 -1.87
CA ASP A 79 -10.85 0.07 -1.35
C ASP A 79 -9.54 0.81 -1.03
N GLY A 80 -8.63 0.16 -0.30
CA GLY A 80 -7.31 0.72 0.02
C GLY A 80 -6.46 0.95 -1.24
N LEU A 81 -6.47 -0.01 -2.18
CA LEU A 81 -5.75 0.12 -3.45
C LEU A 81 -6.29 1.29 -4.28
N ARG A 82 -7.61 1.41 -4.40
CA ARG A 82 -8.29 2.46 -5.15
C ARG A 82 -7.96 3.84 -4.60
N LEU A 83 -8.05 4.03 -3.29
CA LEU A 83 -7.71 5.31 -2.65
C LEU A 83 -6.25 5.70 -2.94
N GLU A 84 -5.31 4.76 -2.82
CA GLU A 84 -3.90 5.03 -3.11
C GLU A 84 -3.67 5.42 -4.57
N LYS A 85 -4.28 4.70 -5.51
CA LYS A 85 -4.11 4.96 -6.95
C LYS A 85 -4.79 6.24 -7.40
N LEU A 86 -6.00 6.52 -6.93
CA LEU A 86 -6.71 7.77 -7.25
C LEU A 86 -5.98 8.98 -6.68
N ALA A 87 -5.46 8.89 -5.45
CA ALA A 87 -4.62 9.96 -4.88
C ALA A 87 -3.34 10.17 -5.71
N ALA A 88 -2.73 9.10 -6.23
CA ALA A 88 -1.58 9.21 -7.13
C ALA A 88 -1.95 9.83 -8.48
N LEU A 89 -3.06 9.38 -9.10
CA LEU A 89 -3.58 9.94 -10.35
C LEU A 89 -3.88 11.42 -10.24
N ARG A 90 -4.54 11.86 -9.16
CA ARG A 90 -4.84 13.27 -8.91
C ARG A 90 -3.58 14.15 -8.93
N ARG A 91 -2.43 13.61 -8.51
CA ARG A 91 -1.14 14.34 -8.51
C ARG A 91 -0.43 14.29 -9.86
N SER A 92 -0.48 13.16 -10.58
CA SER A 92 0.33 12.96 -11.78
C SER A 92 -0.43 13.14 -13.09
N VAL A 93 -1.67 12.66 -13.17
CA VAL A 93 -2.50 12.65 -14.38
C VAL A 93 -3.97 12.93 -14.00
N PRO A 94 -4.31 14.19 -13.64
CA PRO A 94 -5.64 14.52 -13.15
C PRO A 94 -6.76 14.32 -14.19
N THR A 95 -6.44 14.33 -15.48
CA THR A 95 -7.40 14.11 -16.57
C THR A 95 -8.02 12.72 -16.57
N ALA A 96 -7.30 11.70 -16.08
CA ALA A 96 -7.78 10.32 -16.01
C ALA A 96 -8.50 10.00 -14.69
N LEU A 97 -8.60 10.97 -13.78
CA LEU A 97 -9.10 10.75 -12.42
C LEU A 97 -10.57 10.34 -12.41
N ASP A 98 -11.43 11.03 -13.15
CA ASP A 98 -12.87 10.75 -13.19
C ASP A 98 -13.17 9.39 -13.85
N GLN A 99 -12.46 9.07 -14.94
CA GLN A 99 -12.59 7.78 -15.62
C GLN A 99 -12.16 6.63 -14.71
N ALA A 100 -11.03 6.77 -14.00
CA ALA A 100 -10.59 5.78 -13.03
C ALA A 100 -11.54 5.69 -11.84
N ALA A 101 -12.09 6.81 -11.37
CA ALA A 101 -13.06 6.84 -10.28
C ALA A 101 -14.38 6.14 -10.63
N ALA A 102 -14.75 6.06 -11.91
CA ALA A 102 -15.94 5.33 -12.37
C ALA A 102 -15.81 3.79 -12.25
N ILE A 103 -14.61 3.25 -12.05
CA ILE A 103 -14.39 1.80 -11.98
C ILE A 103 -14.87 1.25 -10.63
N THR A 104 -15.97 0.50 -10.65
CA THR A 104 -16.58 -0.13 -9.48
C THR A 104 -16.13 -1.56 -9.24
N ASP A 105 -15.52 -2.24 -10.20
CA ASP A 105 -15.10 -3.65 -10.03
C ASP A 105 -13.88 -3.75 -9.11
N ALA A 106 -14.05 -4.40 -7.95
CA ALA A 106 -12.96 -4.63 -7.00
C ALA A 106 -11.82 -5.47 -7.60
N ARG A 107 -12.14 -6.41 -8.50
CA ARG A 107 -11.15 -7.27 -9.15
C ARG A 107 -10.21 -6.46 -10.03
N TRP A 108 -10.74 -5.48 -10.76
CA TRP A 108 -9.93 -4.62 -11.62
C TRP A 108 -8.82 -3.92 -10.83
N TRP A 109 -9.13 -3.36 -9.66
CA TRP A 109 -8.15 -2.70 -8.78
C TRP A 109 -7.10 -3.68 -8.24
N ILE A 110 -7.50 -4.92 -7.94
CA ILE A 110 -6.59 -5.98 -7.47
C ILE A 110 -5.63 -6.41 -8.58
N ASP A 111 -6.12 -6.56 -9.81
CA ASP A 111 -5.33 -6.96 -10.96
C ASP A 111 -4.33 -5.85 -11.36
N HIS A 112 -4.71 -4.57 -11.20
CA HIS A 112 -3.86 -3.41 -11.48
C HIS A 112 -3.08 -2.89 -10.26
N ARG A 113 -2.99 -3.65 -9.17
CA ARG A 113 -2.35 -3.20 -7.91
C ARG A 113 -0.90 -2.73 -8.09
N THR A 114 -0.16 -3.37 -8.99
CA THR A 114 1.25 -3.05 -9.28
C THR A 114 1.40 -1.99 -10.37
N ALA A 115 0.34 -1.62 -11.08
CA ALA A 115 0.38 -0.62 -12.14
C ALA A 115 0.71 0.77 -11.56
N SER A 116 1.50 1.56 -12.29
CA SER A 116 1.73 2.96 -11.94
C SER A 116 0.49 3.81 -12.27
N ALA A 117 0.42 5.03 -11.73
CA ALA A 117 -0.67 5.95 -12.06
C ALA A 117 -0.73 6.24 -13.57
N ALA A 118 0.42 6.37 -14.24
CA ALA A 118 0.48 6.55 -15.70
C ALA A 118 -0.04 5.32 -16.46
N ALA A 119 0.27 4.11 -15.99
CA ALA A 119 -0.25 2.89 -16.61
C ALA A 119 -1.78 2.78 -16.42
N ILE A 120 -2.30 3.15 -15.25
CA ILE A 120 -3.75 3.23 -15.02
C ILE A 120 -4.40 4.27 -15.93
N ALA A 121 -3.80 5.45 -16.06
CA ALA A 121 -4.32 6.48 -16.97
C ALA A 121 -4.40 5.97 -18.41
N ALA A 122 -3.37 5.25 -18.88
CA ALA A 122 -3.37 4.66 -20.21
C ALA A 122 -4.43 3.55 -20.38
N THR A 123 -4.70 2.74 -19.36
CA THR A 123 -5.71 1.68 -19.45
C THR A 123 -7.14 2.24 -19.43
N VAL A 124 -7.41 3.31 -18.69
CA VAL A 124 -8.74 3.94 -18.69
C VAL A 124 -9.00 4.74 -19.97
N ASP A 125 -7.97 5.37 -20.53
CA ASP A 125 -8.05 6.04 -21.83
C ASP A 125 -8.30 5.02 -22.96
N SER A 126 -7.63 3.87 -22.91
CA SER A 126 -7.88 2.74 -23.82
C SER A 126 -9.20 2.01 -23.54
N GLY A 127 -9.79 2.18 -22.36
CA GLY A 127 -11.05 1.59 -21.95
C GLY A 127 -12.27 2.43 -22.34
N ALA A 128 -12.11 3.75 -22.49
CA ALA A 128 -13.13 4.65 -23.04
C ALA A 128 -13.52 4.28 -24.48
N THR A 129 -12.64 3.58 -25.22
CA THR A 129 -12.97 3.00 -26.53
C THR A 129 -13.61 1.61 -26.45
N ALA A 130 -13.59 0.92 -25.30
CA ALA A 130 -14.09 -0.46 -25.16
C ALA A 130 -15.37 -0.60 -24.31
N GLN A 131 -15.66 0.32 -23.38
CA GLN A 131 -16.84 0.23 -22.51
C GLN A 131 -18.16 0.66 -23.17
N ALA A 132 -18.14 1.14 -24.42
CA ALA A 132 -19.35 1.36 -25.21
C ALA A 132 -20.00 0.06 -25.73
N VAL A 133 -19.40 -1.12 -25.54
CA VAL A 133 -19.84 -2.39 -26.18
C VAL A 133 -20.44 -3.42 -25.22
N SER A 134 -20.70 -3.09 -23.94
CA SER A 134 -21.30 -4.05 -22.98
C SER A 134 -22.66 -3.67 -22.42
N CYS A 135 -23.35 -2.70 -23.03
CA CYS A 135 -24.76 -2.45 -22.75
C CYS A 135 -25.63 -2.79 -23.97
N GLU A 136 -25.59 -4.05 -24.43
CA GLU A 136 -26.62 -4.63 -25.31
C GLU A 136 -26.47 -6.16 -25.38
N ARG A 137 -27.16 -6.87 -24.47
CA ARG A 137 -28.04 -8.02 -24.75
C ARG A 137 -28.42 -8.78 -23.48
#